data_AF-A0A2V7TQN7-F1
#
_entry.id   AF-A0A2V7TQN7-F1
#
_cell.length_a   1.000
_cell.length_b   1.000
_cell.length_c   1.000
_cell.angle_alpha   90.00
_cell.angle_beta   90.00
_cell.angle_gamma   90.00
#
_symmetry.space_group_name_H-M   'P 1'
#
loop_
_entity.id
_entity.type
_entity.pdbx_description
1 polymer ?
#
loop_
_entity_poly.entity_id
_entity_poly.type
_entity_poly.pdbx_seq_one_letter_code
_entity_poly.pdbx_strand_id
1 'polypeptide(L)'
;MTDRNPLERVLHRRQLCHGEKRGAKIGPTKRGKGTKWMVLVDGAGTPLGAHLDAASPAEVTLVEKTLATQPIRGRPDWLIGDRGYDSNAVRRFLKRRRIRPIIPAGSNNTKATDQDGRCLRRYRRRWIVERTIGWLGNFRRLTVRYDRLLVTYGGFFHLACALLVLKRVLK
;
A
#
# COMPACT_ATOMS: atom_id res chain seq x y z
N MET A 1 3.53 29.72 6.69
CA MET A 1 3.53 29.89 8.15
C MET A 1 2.26 30.64 8.52
N THR A 2 1.17 29.91 8.73
CA THR A 2 -0.08 30.35 9.39
C THR A 2 -0.89 29.08 9.65
N ASP A 3 -0.56 28.47 10.78
CA ASP A 3 -1.26 27.33 11.35
C ASP A 3 -2.66 27.79 11.76
N ARG A 4 -3.70 27.32 11.08
CA ARG A 4 -5.09 27.56 11.50
C ARG A 4 -5.44 26.52 12.53
N ASN A 5 -5.11 26.82 13.78
CA ASN A 5 -5.57 26.10 14.96
C ASN A 5 -7.11 26.16 15.03
N PRO A 6 -7.85 25.05 14.87
CA PRO A 6 -9.29 25.06 15.02
C PRO A 6 -9.62 25.07 16.52
N LEU A 7 -9.83 26.28 17.04
CA LEU A 7 -10.32 26.64 18.38
C LEU A 7 -10.92 25.47 19.18
N GLU A 8 -10.11 24.92 20.09
CA GLU A 8 -10.57 24.09 21.20
C GLU A 8 -11.53 24.92 22.06
N ARG A 9 -12.81 24.51 22.14
CA ARG A 9 -13.67 24.93 23.25
C ARG A 9 -13.21 24.20 24.51
N VAL A 10 -12.27 24.80 25.23
CA VAL A 10 -11.85 24.35 26.56
C VAL A 10 -12.96 24.72 27.56
N LEU A 11 -13.88 23.79 27.80
CA LEU A 11 -14.72 23.81 29.00
C LEU A 11 -13.88 23.21 30.14
N HIS A 12 -13.75 23.95 31.24
CA HIS A 12 -12.96 23.60 32.40
C HIS A 12 -12.94 22.08 32.67
N ARG A 13 -11.73 21.51 32.63
CA ARG A 13 -11.41 20.14 33.07
C ARG A 13 -11.87 18.97 32.17
N ARG A 14 -12.39 19.21 30.96
CA ARG A 14 -12.69 18.13 29.99
C ARG A 14 -12.23 18.50 28.58
N GLN A 15 -11.22 17.80 28.07
CA GLN A 15 -10.95 17.77 26.63
C GLN A 15 -12.07 16.98 25.95
N LEU A 16 -13.07 17.71 25.45
CA LEU A 16 -14.10 17.15 24.58
C LEU A 16 -13.53 17.06 23.17
N CYS A 17 -12.83 15.97 22.87
CA CYS A 17 -12.55 15.62 21.47
C CYS A 17 -13.89 15.36 20.78
N HIS A 18 -14.19 16.07 19.69
CA HIS A 18 -15.29 15.66 18.82
C HIS A 18 -15.02 14.20 18.47
N GLY A 19 -15.97 13.32 18.78
CA GLY A 19 -15.82 11.91 18.45
C GLY A 19 -15.71 11.81 16.93
N GLU A 20 -14.48 11.67 16.41
CA GLU A 20 -14.29 11.34 15.02
C GLU A 20 -15.10 10.07 14.78
N LYS A 21 -16.15 10.19 13.96
CA LYS A 21 -16.91 9.02 13.54
C LYS A 21 -15.89 8.17 12.78
N ARG A 22 -15.47 7.06 13.41
CA ARG A 22 -14.53 6.02 12.91
C ARG A 22 -13.08 6.24 13.37
N GLY A 23 -12.31 5.14 13.43
CA GLY A 23 -10.86 5.19 13.63
C GLY A 23 -10.14 5.76 12.40
N ALA A 24 -8.92 6.27 12.60
CA ALA A 24 -8.13 6.90 11.55
C ALA A 24 -7.89 5.95 10.37
N LYS A 25 -7.95 6.48 9.14
CA LYS A 25 -7.74 5.73 7.88
C LYS A 25 -8.64 4.49 7.73
N ILE A 26 -9.91 4.61 8.10
CA ILE A 26 -10.94 3.59 7.81
C ILE A 26 -11.84 4.11 6.70
N GLY A 27 -11.91 3.39 5.57
CA GLY A 27 -12.73 3.76 4.42
C GLY A 27 -13.77 2.69 4.07
N PRO A 28 -14.92 3.06 3.47
CA PRO A 28 -15.86 2.09 2.89
C PRO A 28 -15.23 1.24 1.77
N THR A 29 -15.71 -0.01 1.67
CA THR A 29 -15.45 -0.99 0.62
C THR A 29 -16.77 -1.63 0.16
N LYS A 30 -16.74 -2.47 -0.88
CA LYS A 30 -17.93 -3.22 -1.33
C LYS A 30 -18.49 -4.16 -0.26
N ARG A 31 -17.69 -4.60 0.71
CA ARG A 31 -18.04 -5.61 1.73
C ARG A 31 -17.98 -5.09 3.16
N GLY A 32 -17.89 -3.77 3.36
CA GLY A 32 -17.83 -3.18 4.69
C GLY A 32 -16.89 -1.98 4.77
N LYS A 33 -16.12 -1.89 5.87
CA LYS A 33 -15.14 -0.83 6.09
C LYS A 33 -13.77 -1.46 6.33
N GLY A 34 -12.72 -0.82 5.86
CA GLY A 34 -11.38 -1.38 5.99
C GLY A 34 -10.25 -0.39 5.79
N THR A 35 -9.06 -0.93 5.98
CA THR A 35 -7.76 -0.30 5.67
C THR A 35 -7.14 -1.08 4.54
N LYS A 36 -6.55 -0.38 3.59
CA LYS A 36 -5.85 -0.99 2.47
C LYS A 36 -4.39 -1.18 2.80
N TRP A 37 -3.86 -2.34 2.43
CA TRP A 37 -2.42 -2.61 2.50
C TRP A 37 -1.84 -2.43 1.12
N MET A 38 -0.94 -1.47 0.99
CA MET A 38 -0.08 -1.34 -0.16
C MET A 38 1.27 -1.93 0.23
N VAL A 39 1.70 -3.00 -0.42
CA VAL A 39 2.93 -3.72 -0.04
C VAL A 39 3.85 -3.81 -1.23
N LEU A 40 5.09 -3.38 -1.04
CA LEU A 40 6.20 -3.57 -1.96
C LEU A 40 6.96 -4.84 -1.55
N VAL A 41 7.17 -5.73 -2.51
CA VAL A 41 7.78 -7.04 -2.28
C VAL A 41 8.88 -7.27 -3.29
N ASP A 42 10.00 -7.86 -2.86
CA ASP A 42 11.10 -8.23 -3.76
C ASP A 42 10.76 -9.45 -4.65
N GLY A 43 11.71 -9.86 -5.50
CA GLY A 43 11.55 -11.04 -6.36
C GLY A 43 11.54 -12.38 -5.61
N ALA A 44 11.79 -12.38 -4.31
CA ALA A 44 11.84 -13.56 -3.46
C ALA A 44 10.57 -13.72 -2.62
N GLY A 45 9.83 -12.64 -2.35
CA GLY A 45 8.67 -12.59 -1.47
C GLY A 45 8.89 -11.81 -0.17
N THR A 46 10.03 -11.14 -0.02
CA THR A 46 10.39 -10.32 1.14
C THR A 46 9.66 -8.97 1.08
N PRO A 47 8.85 -8.60 2.09
CA PRO A 47 8.24 -7.27 2.15
C PRO A 47 9.34 -6.22 2.34
N LEU A 48 9.45 -5.30 1.40
CA LEU A 48 10.44 -4.22 1.38
C LEU A 48 9.88 -2.93 1.94
N GLY A 49 8.63 -2.61 1.61
CA GLY A 49 7.98 -1.38 2.03
C GLY A 49 6.48 -1.58 2.12
N ALA A 50 5.82 -0.78 2.94
CA ALA A 50 4.37 -0.85 3.07
C ALA A 50 3.77 0.51 3.40
N HIS A 51 2.58 0.75 2.85
CA HIS A 51 1.77 1.92 3.14
C HIS A 51 0.34 1.49 3.46
N LEU A 52 -0.17 2.00 4.58
CA LEU A 52 -1.53 1.75 5.05
C LEU A 52 -2.37 3.00 4.85
N ASP A 53 -3.45 2.88 4.10
CA ASP A 53 -4.40 3.99 3.88
C ASP A 53 -5.84 3.50 4.04
N ALA A 54 -6.80 4.45 4.07
CA ALA A 54 -8.21 4.11 4.01
C ALA A 54 -8.50 3.25 2.78
N ALA A 55 -9.56 2.43 2.83
CA ALA A 55 -9.87 1.56 1.70
C ALA A 55 -10.61 2.24 0.53
N SER A 56 -10.87 3.55 0.62
CA SER A 56 -11.62 4.33 -0.38
C SER A 56 -10.80 4.88 -1.54
N PRO A 57 -9.59 5.44 -1.35
CA PRO A 57 -8.78 5.93 -2.45
C PRO A 57 -8.45 4.84 -3.47
N ALA A 58 -8.46 5.23 -4.75
CA ALA A 58 -8.00 4.36 -5.81
C ALA A 58 -6.50 4.03 -5.64
N GLU A 59 -6.14 2.77 -5.88
CA GLU A 59 -4.78 2.23 -5.66
C GLU A 59 -3.71 3.01 -6.40
N VAL A 60 -4.04 3.46 -7.61
CA VAL A 60 -3.18 4.30 -8.46
C VAL A 60 -2.66 5.55 -7.75
N THR A 61 -3.42 6.11 -6.79
CA THR A 61 -3.03 7.31 -6.04
C THR A 61 -2.07 7.01 -4.87
N LEU A 62 -1.93 5.73 -4.51
CA LEU A 62 -1.12 5.28 -3.38
C LEU A 62 0.23 4.70 -3.81
N VAL A 63 0.44 4.44 -5.11
CA VAL A 63 1.69 3.85 -5.64
C VAL A 63 2.92 4.67 -5.25
N GLU A 64 2.86 5.98 -5.47
CA GLU A 64 3.99 6.87 -5.17
C GLU A 64 4.34 6.88 -3.68
N LYS A 65 3.31 6.98 -2.81
CA LYS A 65 3.49 6.91 -1.36
C LYS A 65 4.09 5.58 -0.93
N THR A 66 3.63 4.48 -1.53
CA THR A 66 4.12 3.13 -1.22
C THR A 66 5.58 2.97 -1.63
N LEU A 67 5.94 3.41 -2.83
CA LEU A 67 7.31 3.34 -3.32
C LEU A 67 8.27 4.18 -2.47
N ALA A 68 7.80 5.29 -1.92
CA ALA A 68 8.58 6.13 -1.01
C ALA A 68 8.91 5.46 0.34
N THR A 69 8.20 4.39 0.72
CA THR A 69 8.47 3.63 1.96
C THR A 69 9.60 2.61 1.82
N GLN A 70 10.13 2.39 0.61
CA GLN A 70 11.20 1.43 0.38
C GLN A 70 12.50 1.88 1.10
N PRO A 71 13.07 1.06 2.00
CA PRO A 71 14.28 1.39 2.76
C PRO A 71 15.57 1.16 1.97
N ILE A 72 15.52 0.41 0.86
CA ILE A 72 16.72 0.03 0.09
C ILE A 72 17.27 1.24 -0.67
N ARG A 73 18.57 1.50 -0.48
CA ARG A 73 19.38 2.41 -1.32
C ARG A 73 19.53 1.79 -2.71
N GLY A 74 18.61 2.10 -3.62
CA GLY A 74 18.62 1.64 -5.00
C GLY A 74 17.28 1.82 -5.70
N ARG A 75 17.28 1.74 -7.04
CA ARG A 75 16.04 1.69 -7.84
C ARG A 75 15.85 0.28 -8.39
N PRO A 76 14.63 -0.28 -8.36
CA PRO A 76 14.35 -1.51 -9.08
C PRO A 76 14.38 -1.24 -10.59
N ASP A 77 14.85 -2.20 -11.38
CA ASP A 77 14.81 -2.10 -12.84
C ASP A 77 13.38 -2.10 -13.38
N TRP A 78 12.50 -2.84 -12.70
CA TRP A 78 11.09 -2.95 -13.05
C TRP A 78 10.19 -3.04 -11.82
N LEU A 79 8.95 -2.58 -11.98
CA LEU A 79 7.89 -2.72 -10.98
C LEU A 79 6.72 -3.48 -11.60
N ILE A 80 6.31 -4.58 -10.97
CA ILE A 80 5.13 -5.35 -11.37
C ILE A 80 3.95 -4.87 -10.55
N GLY A 81 2.89 -4.44 -11.22
CA GLY A 81 1.64 -4.02 -10.58
C GLY A 81 0.44 -4.73 -11.20
N ASP A 82 -0.61 -4.91 -10.42
CA ASP A 82 -1.89 -5.42 -10.92
C ASP A 82 -2.49 -4.50 -12.00
N ARG A 83 -3.38 -5.03 -12.84
CA ARG A 83 -4.11 -4.25 -13.86
C ARG A 83 -4.85 -3.05 -13.25
N GLY A 84 -5.34 -3.15 -12.01
CA GLY A 84 -5.97 -2.03 -11.29
C GLY A 84 -5.06 -0.81 -11.07
N TYR A 85 -3.74 -0.98 -11.20
CA TYR A 85 -2.76 0.11 -11.15
C TYR A 85 -2.52 0.80 -12.50
N ASP A 86 -3.22 0.39 -13.55
CA ASP A 86 -3.01 0.95 -14.88
C ASP A 86 -3.45 2.41 -14.93
N SER A 87 -2.46 3.30 -15.06
CA SER A 87 -2.66 4.72 -15.27
C SER A 87 -1.46 5.32 -15.97
N ASN A 88 -1.70 6.19 -16.96
CA ASN A 88 -0.64 6.92 -17.65
C ASN A 88 0.12 7.86 -16.71
N ALA A 89 -0.49 8.31 -15.60
CA ALA A 89 0.22 9.07 -14.57
C ALA A 89 1.22 8.18 -13.82
N VAL A 90 0.80 6.98 -13.39
CA VAL A 90 1.66 5.99 -12.72
C VAL A 90 2.81 5.56 -13.63
N ARG A 91 2.52 5.24 -14.90
CA ARG A 91 3.55 4.87 -15.89
C ARG A 91 4.58 5.98 -16.09
N ARG A 92 4.14 7.24 -16.26
CA ARG A 92 5.04 8.41 -16.37
C ARG A 92 5.86 8.62 -15.10
N PHE A 93 5.25 8.47 -13.93
CA PHE A 93 5.95 8.55 -12.64
C PHE A 93 7.07 7.51 -12.54
N LEU A 94 6.80 6.25 -12.87
CA LEU A 94 7.80 5.17 -12.84
C LEU A 94 8.91 5.40 -13.87
N LYS A 95 8.56 5.80 -15.10
CA LYS A 95 9.53 6.14 -16.16
C LYS A 95 10.47 7.27 -15.76
N ARG A 96 9.95 8.34 -15.12
CA ARG A 96 10.78 9.45 -14.61
C ARG A 96 11.80 8.98 -13.57
N ARG A 97 11.47 7.94 -12.80
CA ARG A 97 12.39 7.29 -11.85
C ARG A 97 13.27 6.22 -12.49
N ARG A 98 13.23 6.07 -13.82
CA ARG A 98 13.89 5.02 -14.59
C ARG A 98 13.47 3.60 -14.15
N ILE A 99 12.24 3.45 -13.67
CA ILE A 99 11.68 2.16 -13.29
C ILE A 99 10.74 1.73 -14.41
N ARG A 100 10.94 0.53 -14.97
CA ARG A 100 10.08 0.02 -16.02
C ARG A 100 8.76 -0.51 -15.45
N PRO A 101 7.60 0.05 -15.81
CA PRO A 101 6.31 -0.49 -15.36
C PRO A 101 5.97 -1.78 -16.12
N ILE A 102 5.67 -2.85 -15.38
CA ILE A 102 5.08 -4.09 -15.88
C ILE A 102 3.66 -4.17 -15.32
N ILE A 103 2.75 -3.45 -15.98
CA ILE A 103 1.34 -3.34 -15.59
C ILE A 103 0.53 -3.65 -16.85
N PRO A 104 -0.35 -4.67 -16.84
CA PRO A 104 -1.25 -4.92 -17.96
C PRO A 104 -2.15 -3.71 -18.20
N ALA A 105 -2.43 -3.37 -19.47
CA ALA A 105 -3.38 -2.30 -19.76
C ALA A 105 -4.78 -2.71 -19.30
N GLY A 106 -5.52 -1.77 -18.74
CA GLY A 106 -6.97 -1.87 -18.66
C GLY A 106 -7.59 -1.80 -20.05
N SER A 107 -8.78 -2.38 -20.23
CA SER A 107 -9.55 -2.32 -21.48
C SER A 107 -9.74 -0.89 -22.00
N ASN A 108 -9.80 0.07 -21.08
CA ASN A 108 -10.09 1.47 -21.39
C ASN A 108 -8.83 2.31 -21.64
N ASN A 109 -7.62 1.73 -21.54
CA ASN A 109 -6.37 2.45 -21.73
C ASN A 109 -5.67 2.04 -23.03
N THR A 110 -6.16 2.58 -24.14
CA THR A 110 -5.60 2.36 -25.48
C THR A 110 -4.23 3.02 -25.70
N LYS A 111 -3.82 3.94 -24.81
CA LYS A 111 -2.57 4.70 -24.90
C LYS A 111 -1.44 4.12 -24.04
N ALA A 112 -1.58 2.89 -23.56
CA ALA A 112 -0.57 2.27 -22.70
C ALA A 112 0.71 1.97 -23.50
N THR A 113 1.78 2.70 -23.20
CA THR A 113 3.04 2.69 -23.98
C THR A 113 3.99 1.52 -23.66
N ASP A 114 3.71 0.70 -22.65
CA ASP A 114 4.64 -0.36 -22.16
C ASP A 114 4.13 -1.78 -22.38
N GLN A 115 3.31 -1.99 -23.41
CA GLN A 115 2.66 -3.28 -23.69
C GLN A 115 3.53 -4.25 -24.52
N ASP A 116 4.86 -4.13 -24.51
CA ASP A 116 5.71 -5.14 -25.17
C ASP A 116 5.43 -6.51 -24.52
N GLY A 117 4.85 -7.43 -25.29
CA GLY A 117 4.47 -8.77 -24.84
C GLY A 117 5.62 -9.52 -24.18
N ARG A 118 6.87 -9.29 -24.62
CA ARG A 118 8.07 -9.91 -24.01
C ARG A 118 8.26 -9.48 -22.55
N CYS A 119 7.88 -8.26 -22.22
CA CYS A 119 8.03 -7.72 -20.88
C CYS A 119 6.82 -8.06 -20.00
N LEU A 120 5.63 -8.14 -20.59
CA LEU A 120 4.44 -8.65 -19.91
C LEU A 120 4.57 -10.13 -19.52
N ARG A 121 5.42 -10.94 -20.17
CA ARG A 121 5.73 -12.30 -19.68
C ARG A 121 6.23 -12.33 -18.22
N ARG A 122 6.85 -11.25 -17.75
CA ARG A 122 7.28 -11.13 -16.34
C ARG A 122 6.10 -10.90 -15.38
N TYR A 123 4.95 -10.44 -15.86
CA TYR A 123 3.73 -10.28 -15.07
C TYR A 123 3.31 -11.59 -14.37
N ARG A 124 3.69 -12.76 -14.91
CA ARG A 124 3.52 -14.06 -14.24
C ARG A 124 4.10 -14.09 -12.83
N ARG A 125 5.12 -13.27 -12.51
CA ARG A 125 5.73 -13.14 -11.19
C ARG A 125 4.85 -12.38 -10.18
N ARG A 126 3.69 -11.83 -10.59
CA ARG A 126 2.71 -11.21 -9.68
C ARG A 126 2.28 -12.17 -8.55
N TRP A 127 2.31 -13.48 -8.79
CA TRP A 127 1.97 -14.46 -7.74
C TRP A 127 2.81 -14.25 -6.46
N ILE A 128 4.04 -13.72 -6.57
CA ILE A 128 4.93 -13.49 -5.41
C ILE A 128 4.29 -12.51 -4.43
N VAL A 129 3.83 -11.36 -4.91
CA VAL A 129 3.17 -10.36 -4.05
C VAL A 129 1.84 -10.88 -3.52
N GLU A 130 1.06 -11.62 -4.32
CA GLU A 130 -0.21 -12.20 -3.89
C GLU A 130 -0.01 -13.22 -2.76
N ARG A 131 1.02 -14.06 -2.87
CA ARG A 131 1.40 -15.01 -1.83
C ARG A 131 1.83 -14.28 -0.56
N THR A 132 2.67 -13.26 -0.67
CA THR A 132 3.12 -12.48 0.50
C THR A 132 1.94 -11.79 1.18
N ILE A 133 0.99 -11.23 0.43
CA ILE A 133 -0.26 -10.68 0.98
C ILE A 133 -1.09 -11.78 1.66
N GLY A 134 -1.18 -12.96 1.06
CA GLY A 134 -1.84 -14.12 1.67
C GLY A 134 -1.22 -14.52 3.02
N TRP A 135 0.12 -14.54 3.11
CA TRP A 135 0.82 -14.78 4.36
C TRP A 135 0.57 -13.70 5.41
N LEU A 136 0.54 -12.42 5.00
CA LEU A 136 0.14 -11.32 5.90
C LEU A 136 -1.33 -11.48 6.36
N GLY A 137 -2.20 -11.98 5.48
CA GLY A 137 -3.60 -12.27 5.77
C GLY A 137 -3.82 -13.41 6.78
N ASN A 138 -2.83 -14.29 6.99
CA ASN A 138 -2.91 -15.36 7.99
C ASN A 138 -2.78 -14.84 9.44
N PHE A 139 -2.24 -13.64 9.63
CA PHE A 139 -2.21 -13.02 10.94
C PHE A 139 -3.60 -12.45 11.26
N ARG A 140 -4.38 -13.18 12.08
CA ARG A 140 -5.78 -12.83 12.42
C ARG A 140 -5.95 -11.37 12.89
N ARG A 141 -4.94 -10.83 13.57
CA ARG A 141 -4.92 -9.42 14.03
C ARG A 141 -4.94 -8.41 12.87
N LEU A 142 -4.42 -8.79 11.71
CA LEU A 142 -4.44 -7.95 10.51
C LEU A 142 -5.74 -8.12 9.73
N THR A 143 -6.23 -9.35 9.58
CA THR A 143 -7.43 -9.69 8.80
C THR A 143 -8.65 -8.92 9.27
N VAL A 144 -8.86 -8.83 10.58
CA VAL A 144 -9.91 -8.04 11.20
C VAL A 144 -9.26 -6.91 11.98
N ARG A 145 -9.47 -5.67 11.52
CA ARG A 145 -8.95 -4.48 12.21
C ARG A 145 -9.82 -4.15 13.42
N TYR A 146 -9.33 -4.50 14.61
CA TYR A 146 -9.92 -4.09 15.89
C TYR A 146 -9.37 -2.74 16.38
N ASP A 147 -8.20 -2.32 15.86
CA ASP A 147 -7.49 -1.14 16.34
C ASP A 147 -8.08 0.18 15.79
N ARG A 148 -8.44 1.10 16.69
CA ARG A 148 -8.93 2.45 16.33
C ARG A 148 -7.82 3.33 15.74
N LEU A 149 -6.62 3.27 16.32
CA LEU A 149 -5.46 4.05 15.88
C LEU A 149 -4.72 3.34 14.74
N LEU A 150 -4.37 4.08 13.70
CA LEU A 150 -3.60 3.54 12.58
C LEU A 150 -2.18 3.15 13.00
N VAL A 151 -1.57 3.90 13.92
CA VAL A 151 -0.20 3.63 14.39
C VAL A 151 -0.11 2.25 15.06
N THR A 152 -1.08 1.91 15.92
CA THR A 152 -1.15 0.60 16.57
C THR A 152 -1.33 -0.52 15.54
N TYR A 153 -2.26 -0.35 14.60
CA TYR A 153 -2.49 -1.31 13.52
C TYR A 153 -1.23 -1.47 12.64
N GLY A 154 -0.57 -0.36 12.31
CA GLY A 154 0.67 -0.32 11.56
C GLY A 154 1.82 -1.02 12.28
N GLY A 155 1.92 -0.87 13.61
CA GLY A 155 2.88 -1.59 14.43
C GLY A 155 2.72 -3.11 14.29
N PHE A 156 1.49 -3.63 14.40
CA PHE A 156 1.22 -5.05 14.18
C PHE A 156 1.48 -5.48 12.73
N PHE A 157 1.19 -4.62 11.76
CA PHE A 157 1.49 -4.89 10.35
C PHE A 157 3.00 -5.04 10.12
N HIS A 158 3.80 -4.11 10.65
CA HIS A 158 5.26 -4.18 10.56
C HIS A 158 5.83 -5.37 11.33
N LEU A 159 5.27 -5.72 12.49
CA LEU A 159 5.64 -6.93 13.22
C LEU A 159 5.38 -8.18 12.37
N ALA A 160 4.24 -8.27 11.69
CA ALA A 160 3.96 -9.39 10.79
C ALA A 160 4.97 -9.45 9.62
N CYS A 161 5.32 -8.31 9.02
CA CYS A 161 6.38 -8.25 8.02
C CYS A 161 7.73 -8.74 8.59
N ALA A 162 8.12 -8.29 9.78
CA ALA A 162 9.36 -8.72 10.43
C ALA A 162 9.37 -10.23 10.70
N LEU A 163 8.27 -10.81 11.16
CA LEU A 163 8.14 -12.26 11.35
C LEU A 163 8.25 -13.04 10.04
N LEU A 164 7.72 -12.51 8.93
CA LEU A 164 7.89 -13.14 7.62
C LEU A 164 9.34 -13.12 7.15
N VAL A 165 10.04 -12.00 7.36
CA VAL A 165 11.47 -11.89 7.05
C VAL A 165 12.29 -12.84 7.92
N LEU A 166 12.03 -12.86 9.23
CA LEU A 166 12.73 -13.72 10.19
C LEU A 166 12.60 -15.20 9.85
N LYS A 167 11.37 -15.67 9.56
CA LYS A 167 11.12 -17.06 9.12
C LYS A 167 11.86 -17.45 7.84
N ARG A 168 12.24 -16.46 7.03
CA ARG A 168 12.97 -16.67 5.78
C ARG A 168 14.47 -16.73 5.99
N VAL A 169 15.01 -15.92 6.90
CA VAL A 169 16.44 -15.88 7.21
C VAL A 169 16.87 -17.06 8.08
N LEU A 170 15.99 -17.53 8.97
CA LEU A 170 16.26 -18.67 9.86
C LEU A 170 16.05 -20.05 9.21
N LYS A 171 15.67 -20.10 7.93
CA LYS A 171 15.56 -21.32 7.13
C LYS A 171 16.78 -21.47 6.25
#